data_AF-A0A3L6SWZ2-F1
#
_entry.id   AF-A0A3L6SWZ2-F1
#
_cell.length_a   1.000
_cell.length_b   1.000
_cell.length_c   1.000
_cell.angle_alpha   90.00
_cell.angle_beta   90.00
_cell.angle_gamma   90.00
#
_symmetry.space_group_name_H-M   'P 1'
#
loop_
_entity.id
_entity.type
_entity.pdbx_description
1 polymer ?
#
loop_
_entity_poly.entity_id
_entity_poly.type
_entity_poly.pdbx_seq_one_letter_code
_entity_poly.pdbx_strand_id
1 'polypeptide(L)'
;MPTAPIMAVPPRASISSLISFIQHHLRALLADPVALHAARRRCLALLAPRAPRHRRRRRHDPPQASDEQGEDDDEKAVLTALHGAIDAFLPPASGGDSATCLAGVEEALQAPALLPEHGETAGLDNRRVAACAYFYLALVRCAQGDAWQMAMDLLQAVAVCPAAGEEGGGLAPRALWEGLFDEAVLARAGGEEDAARRAARRYKDWLMYYKVVAAAPDAAGGVENGG
;
A
#
# COMPACT_ATOMS: atom_id res chain seq x y z
N MET A 1 22.12 -8.93 27.42
CA MET A 1 21.14 -7.96 26.88
C MET A 1 21.71 -7.43 25.58
N PRO A 2 21.23 -7.85 24.39
CA PRO A 2 21.64 -7.23 23.16
C PRO A 2 20.96 -5.86 23.07
N THR A 3 21.75 -4.80 23.17
CA THR A 3 21.33 -3.42 22.88
C THR A 3 20.91 -3.37 21.41
N ALA A 4 19.61 -3.18 21.15
CA ALA A 4 19.14 -2.88 19.81
C ALA A 4 19.90 -1.65 19.30
N PRO A 5 20.42 -1.68 18.06
CA PRO A 5 21.09 -0.51 17.51
C PRO A 5 20.10 0.65 17.51
N ILE A 6 20.49 1.77 18.13
CA ILE A 6 19.76 3.03 18.04
C ILE A 6 19.63 3.33 16.55
N MET A 7 18.42 3.19 16.03
CA MET A 7 18.15 3.54 14.64
C MET A 7 18.44 5.03 14.49
N ALA A 8 19.49 5.37 13.76
CA ALA A 8 19.77 6.75 13.39
C ALA A 8 18.58 7.27 12.59
N VAL A 9 17.77 8.13 13.20
CA VAL A 9 16.66 8.80 12.53
C VAL A 9 17.26 9.70 11.44
N PRO A 10 16.84 9.55 10.17
CA PRO A 10 17.43 10.33 9.08
C PRO A 10 17.06 11.81 9.22
N PRO A 11 17.85 12.74 8.68
CA PRO A 11 17.49 14.16 8.66
C PRO A 11 16.12 14.40 8.00
N ARG A 12 15.38 15.42 8.48
CA ARG A 12 14.08 15.82 7.91
C ARG A 12 14.15 16.09 6.39
N ALA A 13 15.27 16.65 5.91
CA ALA A 13 15.51 16.87 4.49
C ALA A 13 15.45 15.57 3.67
N SER A 14 16.02 14.48 4.19
CA SER A 14 15.98 13.16 3.55
C SER A 14 14.56 12.61 3.45
N ILE A 15 13.73 12.85 4.46
CA ILE A 15 12.32 12.45 4.46
C ILE A 15 11.52 13.27 3.43
N SER A 16 11.74 14.58 3.37
CA SER A 16 11.13 15.42 2.33
C SER A 16 11.55 14.96 0.93
N SER A 17 12.83 14.63 0.74
CA SER A 17 13.33 14.09 -0.54
C SER A 17 12.69 12.76 -0.89
N LEU A 18 12.49 11.85 0.07
CA LEU A 18 11.79 10.58 -0.14
C LEU A 18 10.34 10.81 -0.59
N ILE A 19 9.61 11.69 0.09
CA ILE A 19 8.22 12.02 -0.27
C ILE A 19 8.17 12.62 -1.69
N SER A 20 9.05 13.58 -2.00
CA SER A 20 9.11 14.19 -3.33
C SER A 20 9.48 13.19 -4.42
N PHE A 21 10.38 12.25 -4.13
CA PHE A 21 10.76 11.17 -5.04
C PHE A 21 9.58 10.27 -5.37
N ILE A 22 8.89 9.76 -4.33
CA ILE A 22 7.68 8.95 -4.50
C ILE A 22 6.63 9.72 -5.30
N GLN A 23 6.38 10.98 -4.92
CA GLN A 23 5.36 11.82 -5.55
C GLN A 23 5.65 12.06 -7.03
N HIS A 24 6.91 12.30 -7.40
CA HIS A 24 7.31 12.50 -8.78
C HIS A 24 6.95 11.28 -9.64
N HIS A 25 7.30 10.08 -9.19
CA HIS A 25 7.02 8.85 -9.92
C HIS A 25 5.54 8.49 -9.98
N LEU A 26 4.78 8.71 -8.89
CA LEU A 26 3.33 8.48 -8.91
C LEU A 26 2.60 9.49 -9.81
N ARG A 27 3.02 10.76 -9.84
CA ARG A 27 2.48 11.73 -10.80
C ARG A 27 2.80 11.34 -12.24
N ALA A 28 4.02 10.87 -12.51
CA ALA A 28 4.38 10.37 -13.84
C ALA A 28 3.51 9.18 -14.25
N LEU A 29 3.22 8.26 -13.32
CA LEU A 29 2.30 7.14 -13.56
C LEU A 29 0.86 7.62 -13.83
N LEU A 30 0.36 8.61 -13.08
CA LEU A 30 -0.98 9.18 -13.29
C LEU A 30 -1.10 9.93 -14.63
N ALA A 31 -0.01 10.53 -15.10
CA ALA A 31 0.04 11.24 -16.37
C ALA A 31 0.14 10.31 -17.59
N ASP A 32 0.45 9.02 -17.41
CA ASP A 32 0.58 8.03 -18.47
C ASP A 32 -0.56 6.99 -18.39
N PRO A 33 -1.62 7.14 -19.22
CA PRO A 33 -2.73 6.19 -19.26
C PRO A 33 -2.30 4.77 -19.58
N VAL A 34 -1.26 4.57 -20.40
CA VAL A 34 -0.79 3.23 -20.79
C VAL A 34 -0.13 2.55 -19.59
N ALA A 35 0.70 3.28 -18.84
CA ALA A 35 1.32 2.77 -17.62
C ALA A 35 0.28 2.48 -16.54
N LEU A 36 -0.75 3.33 -16.39
CA LEU A 36 -1.82 3.14 -15.42
C LEU A 36 -2.68 1.90 -15.75
N HIS A 37 -3.03 1.69 -17.02
CA HIS A 37 -3.69 0.45 -17.45
C HIS A 37 -2.80 -0.79 -17.27
N ALA A 38 -1.48 -0.65 -17.46
CA ALA A 38 -0.55 -1.73 -17.18
C ALA A 38 -0.50 -2.05 -15.68
N ALA A 39 -0.54 -1.05 -14.79
CA ALA A 39 -0.62 -1.24 -13.34
C ALA A 39 -1.92 -1.96 -12.94
N ARG A 40 -3.06 -1.57 -13.54
CA ARG A 40 -4.33 -2.28 -13.37
C ARG A 40 -4.22 -3.76 -13.71
N ARG A 41 -3.69 -4.10 -14.90
CA ARG A 41 -3.53 -5.50 -15.32
C ARG A 41 -2.68 -6.30 -14.33
N ARG A 42 -1.62 -5.69 -13.79
CA ARG A 42 -0.76 -6.32 -12.78
C ARG A 42 -1.49 -6.54 -11.46
N CYS A 43 -2.28 -5.56 -10.98
CA CYS A 43 -3.11 -5.75 -9.78
C CYS A 43 -4.14 -6.88 -9.98
N LEU A 44 -4.84 -6.92 -11.12
CA LEU A 44 -5.77 -8.00 -11.40
C LEU A 44 -5.09 -9.37 -11.50
N ALA A 45 -3.86 -9.44 -12.03
CA ALA A 45 -3.07 -10.67 -12.03
C ALA A 45 -2.68 -11.12 -10.62
N LEU A 46 -2.43 -10.18 -9.69
CA LEU A 46 -2.18 -10.49 -8.28
C LEU A 46 -3.43 -11.01 -7.55
N LEU A 47 -4.61 -10.49 -7.94
CA LEU A 47 -5.92 -10.88 -7.43
C LEU A 47 -6.50 -12.12 -8.13
N ALA A 48 -5.82 -12.68 -9.13
CA ALA A 48 -6.26 -13.90 -9.77
C ALA A 48 -6.10 -15.10 -8.80
N PRO A 49 -7.11 -15.97 -8.65
CA PRO A 49 -7.01 -17.17 -7.85
C PRO A 49 -5.82 -18.01 -8.33
N ARG A 50 -4.85 -18.27 -7.45
CA ARG A 50 -3.79 -19.24 -7.75
C ARG A 50 -4.36 -20.64 -7.57
N ALA A 51 -4.01 -21.55 -8.48
CA ALA A 51 -4.47 -22.94 -8.46
C ALA A 51 -4.35 -23.55 -7.05
N PRO A 52 -5.37 -24.29 -6.58
CA PRO A 52 -5.45 -24.73 -5.19
C PRO A 52 -4.25 -25.62 -4.87
N ARG A 53 -3.39 -25.17 -3.95
CA ARG A 53 -2.42 -26.06 -3.29
C ARG A 53 -3.24 -27.00 -2.42
N HIS A 54 -3.39 -28.25 -2.87
CA HIS A 54 -4.03 -29.39 -2.21
C HIS A 54 -4.45 -29.12 -0.75
N ARG A 55 -5.69 -28.67 -0.55
CA ARG A 55 -6.32 -28.69 0.77
C ARG A 55 -6.38 -30.16 1.21
N ARG A 56 -5.49 -30.55 2.13
CA ARG A 56 -5.65 -31.79 2.90
C ARG A 56 -7.00 -31.70 3.60
N ARG A 57 -7.92 -32.58 3.19
CA ARG A 57 -9.22 -32.83 3.83
C ARG A 57 -9.06 -32.79 5.36
N ARG A 58 -9.52 -31.72 6.00
CA ARG A 58 -9.94 -31.77 7.41
C ARG A 58 -11.37 -32.31 7.42
N ARG A 59 -11.56 -33.34 8.24
CA ARG A 59 -12.80 -34.11 8.38
C ARG A 59 -13.95 -33.24 8.89
N HIS A 60 -15.12 -33.53 8.33
CA HIS A 60 -16.49 -33.22 8.74
C HIS A 60 -16.71 -32.78 10.18
N ASP A 61 -17.34 -31.61 10.31
CA ASP A 61 -18.46 -31.33 11.22
C ASP A 61 -19.62 -30.74 10.39
N PRO A 62 -20.90 -30.84 10.82
CA PRO A 62 -22.07 -30.47 10.00
C PRO A 62 -22.28 -28.94 9.95
N PRO A 63 -22.92 -28.40 8.88
CA PRO A 63 -22.94 -26.98 8.60
C PRO A 63 -24.04 -26.24 9.39
N GLN A 64 -23.67 -25.17 10.08
CA GLN A 64 -24.61 -24.12 10.50
C GLN A 64 -24.83 -23.20 9.30
N ALA A 65 -25.91 -23.46 8.57
CA ALA A 65 -26.17 -22.89 7.24
C ALA A 65 -26.46 -21.37 7.19
N SER A 66 -26.48 -20.66 8.33
CA SER A 66 -26.86 -19.24 8.37
C SER A 66 -25.67 -18.27 8.49
N ASP A 67 -24.55 -18.70 9.07
CA ASP A 67 -23.42 -17.80 9.34
C ASP A 67 -22.38 -17.84 8.20
N GLU A 68 -22.13 -19.03 7.62
CA GLU A 68 -21.16 -19.19 6.52
C GLU A 68 -21.60 -18.46 5.22
N GLN A 69 -22.91 -18.33 4.98
CA GLN A 69 -23.45 -17.64 3.80
C GLN A 69 -23.34 -16.11 3.91
N GLY A 70 -23.38 -15.54 5.11
CA GLY A 70 -23.19 -14.10 5.32
C GLY A 70 -21.73 -13.69 5.15
N GLU A 71 -20.80 -14.47 5.70
CA GLU A 71 -19.36 -14.24 5.57
C GLU A 71 -18.88 -14.33 4.12
N ASP A 72 -19.33 -15.34 3.35
CA ASP A 72 -18.97 -15.49 1.94
C ASP A 72 -19.46 -14.29 1.08
N ASP A 73 -20.64 -13.74 1.39
CA ASP A 73 -21.19 -12.58 0.69
C ASP A 73 -20.43 -11.29 1.03
N ASP A 74 -20.03 -11.10 2.29
CA ASP A 74 -19.22 -9.96 2.73
C ASP A 74 -17.82 -9.98 2.11
N GLU A 75 -17.16 -11.13 2.10
CA GLU A 75 -15.84 -11.30 1.46
C GLU A 75 -15.88 -10.98 -0.04
N LYS A 76 -16.94 -11.43 -0.71
CA LYS A 76 -17.17 -11.14 -2.13
C LYS A 76 -17.51 -9.67 -2.37
N ALA A 77 -18.23 -9.02 -1.46
CA ALA A 77 -18.50 -7.59 -1.51
C ALA A 77 -17.20 -6.77 -1.41
N VAL A 78 -16.28 -7.15 -0.52
CA VAL A 78 -14.95 -6.50 -0.39
C VAL A 78 -14.16 -6.57 -1.69
N LEU A 79 -14.09 -7.75 -2.32
CA LEU A 79 -13.41 -7.89 -3.61
C LEU A 79 -14.12 -7.12 -4.72
N THR A 80 -15.45 -7.11 -4.73
CA THR A 80 -16.24 -6.36 -5.72
C THR A 80 -16.01 -4.86 -5.58
N ALA A 81 -15.95 -4.34 -4.35
CA ALA A 81 -15.63 -2.95 -4.06
C ALA A 81 -14.22 -2.59 -4.54
N LEU A 82 -13.21 -3.45 -4.31
CA LEU A 82 -11.86 -3.24 -4.80
C LEU A 82 -11.80 -3.16 -6.34
N HIS A 83 -12.43 -4.11 -7.04
CA HIS A 83 -12.48 -4.10 -8.50
C HIS A 83 -13.20 -2.86 -9.04
N GLY A 84 -14.35 -2.51 -8.45
CA GLY A 84 -15.11 -1.32 -8.80
C GLY A 84 -14.32 -0.02 -8.60
N ALA A 85 -13.57 0.09 -7.49
CA ALA A 85 -12.74 1.24 -7.20
C ALA A 85 -11.57 1.37 -8.18
N ILE A 86 -10.90 0.25 -8.52
CA ILE A 86 -9.82 0.21 -9.51
C ILE A 86 -10.32 0.69 -10.88
N ASP A 87 -11.52 0.26 -11.28
CA ASP A 87 -12.10 0.63 -12.57
C ASP A 87 -12.62 2.06 -12.58
N ALA A 88 -13.24 2.52 -11.48
CA ALA A 88 -13.70 3.89 -11.32
C ALA A 88 -12.55 4.91 -11.20
N PHE A 89 -11.35 4.49 -10.81
CA PHE A 89 -10.17 5.36 -10.79
C PHE A 89 -9.59 5.62 -12.19
N LEU A 90 -9.83 4.72 -13.15
CA LEU A 90 -9.26 4.81 -14.48
C LEU A 90 -10.08 5.73 -15.38
N PRO A 91 -9.42 6.53 -16.24
CA PRO A 91 -10.15 7.33 -17.21
C PRO A 91 -10.93 6.40 -18.16
N PRO A 92 -12.18 6.76 -18.51
CA PRO A 92 -13.00 5.94 -19.40
C PRO A 92 -12.35 5.82 -20.78
N ALA A 93 -12.39 4.62 -21.37
CA ALA A 93 -11.81 4.35 -22.68
C ALA A 93 -12.45 5.17 -23.83
N SER A 94 -13.68 5.65 -23.64
CA SER A 94 -14.31 6.66 -24.49
C SER A 94 -14.29 7.98 -23.73
N GLY A 95 -13.74 9.05 -24.32
CA GLY A 95 -13.49 10.37 -23.70
C GLY A 95 -14.73 11.15 -23.25
N GLY A 96 -15.58 10.54 -22.43
CA GLY A 96 -16.60 11.22 -21.66
C GLY A 96 -16.00 11.81 -20.39
N ASP A 97 -16.51 12.97 -20.02
CA ASP A 97 -16.21 13.66 -18.76
C ASP A 97 -16.83 12.89 -17.59
N SER A 98 -16.26 11.72 -17.26
CA SER A 98 -16.49 11.14 -15.94
C SER A 98 -15.48 11.81 -15.01
N ALA A 99 -15.90 12.89 -14.36
CA ALA A 99 -15.20 13.41 -13.20
C ALA A 99 -15.27 12.31 -12.13
N THR A 100 -14.24 11.46 -12.08
CA THR A 100 -14.14 10.37 -11.12
C THR A 100 -14.18 10.96 -9.71
N CYS A 101 -15.21 10.63 -8.93
CA CYS A 101 -15.30 11.06 -7.55
C CYS A 101 -14.23 10.31 -6.73
N LEU A 102 -13.07 10.95 -6.53
CA LEU A 102 -11.95 10.37 -5.78
C LEU A 102 -12.35 9.98 -4.36
N ALA A 103 -13.31 10.67 -3.75
CA ALA A 103 -13.83 10.34 -2.42
C ALA A 103 -14.58 9.00 -2.41
N GLY A 104 -15.38 8.69 -3.44
CA GLY A 104 -16.07 7.41 -3.55
C GLY A 104 -15.11 6.25 -3.83
N VAL A 105 -14.07 6.50 -4.64
CA VAL A 105 -12.99 5.52 -4.86
C VAL A 105 -12.25 5.26 -3.55
N GLU A 106 -11.88 6.31 -2.82
CA GLU A 106 -11.22 6.21 -1.52
C GLU A 106 -12.04 5.40 -0.51
N GLU A 107 -13.33 5.67 -0.41
CA GLU A 107 -14.27 4.97 0.48
C GLU A 107 -14.34 3.48 0.16
N ALA A 108 -14.50 3.13 -1.12
CA ALA A 108 -14.55 1.74 -1.59
C ALA A 108 -13.23 0.98 -1.35
N LEU A 109 -12.11 1.67 -1.23
CA LEU A 109 -10.79 1.08 -0.92
C LEU A 109 -10.54 0.87 0.58
N GLN A 110 -11.33 1.46 1.48
CA GLN A 110 -11.09 1.35 2.93
C GLN A 110 -11.26 -0.09 3.43
N ALA A 111 -12.38 -0.75 3.09
CA ALA A 111 -12.66 -2.12 3.51
C ALA A 111 -11.55 -3.11 3.09
N PRO A 112 -11.12 -3.17 1.81
CA PRO A 112 -10.05 -4.08 1.41
C PRO A 112 -8.68 -3.72 2.01
N ALA A 113 -8.42 -2.45 2.34
CA ALA A 113 -7.18 -2.03 3.00
C ALA A 113 -7.12 -2.43 4.49
N LEU A 114 -8.28 -2.55 5.16
CA LEU A 114 -8.39 -2.91 6.58
C LEU A 114 -8.42 -4.42 6.84
N LEU A 115 -8.31 -5.25 5.79
CA LEU A 115 -8.25 -6.69 5.95
C LEU A 115 -7.04 -7.11 6.83
N PRO A 116 -7.20 -8.14 7.67
CA PRO A 116 -6.10 -8.64 8.47
C PRO A 116 -4.98 -9.18 7.57
N GLU A 117 -3.72 -8.85 7.88
CA GLU A 117 -2.55 -9.32 7.11
C GLU A 117 -2.40 -10.85 7.05
N HIS A 118 -3.10 -11.58 7.92
CA HIS A 118 -3.15 -13.04 7.94
C HIS A 118 -4.56 -13.48 7.60
N GLY A 119 -4.70 -14.47 6.71
CA GLY A 119 -5.98 -15.02 6.30
C GLY A 119 -6.19 -14.96 4.79
N GLU A 120 -7.38 -15.40 4.40
CA GLU A 120 -7.86 -15.35 3.02
C GLU A 120 -9.24 -14.65 3.01
N THR A 121 -9.56 -13.98 1.91
CA THR A 121 -10.86 -13.38 1.62
C THR A 121 -11.28 -13.88 0.24
N ALA A 122 -12.38 -14.62 0.18
CA ALA A 122 -12.87 -15.34 -0.99
C ALA A 122 -11.77 -16.18 -1.69
N GLY A 123 -10.92 -16.81 -0.87
CA GLY A 123 -9.80 -17.66 -1.32
C GLY A 123 -8.58 -16.89 -1.86
N LEU A 124 -8.51 -15.57 -1.68
CA LEU A 124 -7.35 -14.76 -1.99
C LEU A 124 -6.60 -14.37 -0.72
N ASP A 125 -5.26 -14.41 -0.76
CA ASP A 125 -4.43 -13.96 0.34
C ASP A 125 -4.67 -12.47 0.64
N ASN A 126 -5.07 -12.17 1.87
CA ASN A 126 -5.42 -10.82 2.30
C ASN A 126 -4.31 -9.80 2.07
N ARG A 127 -3.04 -10.23 2.11
CA ARG A 127 -1.91 -9.35 1.85
C ARG A 127 -1.93 -8.81 0.43
N ARG A 128 -2.40 -9.59 -0.54
CA ARG A 128 -2.51 -9.12 -1.94
C ARG A 128 -3.65 -8.14 -2.11
N VAL A 129 -4.80 -8.44 -1.49
CA VAL A 129 -5.99 -7.58 -1.51
C VAL A 129 -5.66 -6.22 -0.88
N ALA A 130 -5.13 -6.24 0.34
CA ALA A 130 -4.72 -5.03 1.05
C ALA A 130 -3.61 -4.26 0.32
N ALA A 131 -2.61 -4.94 -0.24
CA ALA A 131 -1.55 -4.24 -1.00
C ALA A 131 -2.08 -3.54 -2.26
N CYS A 132 -2.99 -4.17 -3.01
CA CYS A 132 -3.66 -3.51 -4.12
C CYS A 132 -4.49 -2.30 -3.64
N ALA A 133 -5.23 -2.44 -2.54
CA ALA A 133 -6.01 -1.35 -1.97
C ALA A 133 -5.13 -0.15 -1.56
N TYR A 134 -4.06 -0.41 -0.81
CA TYR A 134 -3.09 0.62 -0.40
C TYR A 134 -2.38 1.27 -1.59
N PHE A 135 -2.05 0.52 -2.64
CA PHE A 135 -1.45 1.09 -3.84
C PHE A 135 -2.40 2.09 -4.54
N TYR A 136 -3.67 1.73 -4.70
CA TYR A 136 -4.66 2.65 -5.29
C TYR A 136 -5.01 3.81 -4.36
N LEU A 137 -5.01 3.61 -3.04
CA LEU A 137 -5.12 4.72 -2.08
C LEU A 137 -3.95 5.70 -2.24
N ALA A 138 -2.72 5.22 -2.43
CA ALA A 138 -1.58 6.08 -2.70
C ALA A 138 -1.78 6.90 -3.98
N LEU A 139 -2.34 6.31 -5.05
CA LEU A 139 -2.68 7.03 -6.28
C LEU A 139 -3.76 8.08 -6.07
N VAL A 140 -4.81 7.76 -5.31
CA VAL A 140 -5.88 8.70 -4.93
C VAL A 140 -5.30 9.88 -4.15
N ARG A 141 -4.47 9.63 -3.12
CA ARG A 141 -3.81 10.68 -2.33
C ARG A 141 -2.86 11.52 -3.17
N CYS A 142 -2.14 10.90 -4.10
CA CYS A 142 -1.29 11.61 -5.04
C CYS A 142 -2.10 12.58 -5.91
N ALA A 143 -3.27 12.15 -6.41
CA ALA A 143 -4.19 12.98 -7.20
C ALA A 143 -4.83 14.11 -6.36
N GLN A 144 -5.14 13.85 -5.09
CA GLN A 144 -5.67 14.84 -4.14
C GLN A 144 -4.60 15.82 -3.64
N GLY A 145 -3.31 15.55 -3.88
CA GLY A 145 -2.19 16.39 -3.42
C GLY A 145 -1.72 16.12 -2.00
N ASP A 146 -2.24 15.09 -1.32
CA ASP A 146 -1.76 14.66 -0.01
C ASP A 146 -0.51 13.77 -0.16
N ALA A 147 0.64 14.44 -0.31
CA ALA A 147 1.94 13.78 -0.51
C ALA A 147 2.34 12.89 0.68
N TRP A 148 1.90 13.25 1.88
CA TRP A 148 2.27 12.54 3.09
C TRP A 148 1.53 11.20 3.18
N GLN A 149 0.20 11.25 3.11
CA GLN A 149 -0.61 10.04 3.18
C GLN A 149 -0.36 9.14 1.97
N MET A 150 -0.13 9.73 0.78
CA MET A 150 0.34 9.00 -0.40
C MET A 150 1.58 8.14 -0.12
N ALA A 151 2.62 8.73 0.50
CA ALA A 151 3.85 8.00 0.80
C ALA A 151 3.61 6.89 1.82
N MET A 152 2.79 7.15 2.84
CA MET A 152 2.40 6.15 3.84
C MET A 152 1.67 4.96 3.22
N ASP A 153 0.69 5.22 2.36
CA ASP A 153 -0.11 4.18 1.71
C ASP A 153 0.75 3.34 0.75
N LEU A 154 1.63 3.97 -0.03
CA LEU A 154 2.54 3.24 -0.90
C LEU A 154 3.47 2.33 -0.10
N LEU A 155 4.10 2.85 0.96
CA LEU A 155 4.99 2.07 1.81
C LEU A 155 4.24 0.94 2.52
N GLN A 156 2.97 1.15 2.89
CA GLN A 156 2.13 0.10 3.47
C GLN A 156 1.84 -1.01 2.45
N ALA A 157 1.55 -0.68 1.18
CA ALA A 157 1.39 -1.68 0.12
C ALA A 157 2.61 -2.59 0.01
N VAL A 158 3.82 -2.00 -0.01
CA VAL A 158 5.08 -2.73 -0.07
C VAL A 158 5.35 -3.53 1.21
N ALA A 159 5.05 -2.96 2.37
CA ALA A 159 5.24 -3.63 3.67
C ALA A 159 4.32 -4.83 3.90
N VAL A 160 3.20 -4.91 3.17
CA VAL A 160 2.22 -6.01 3.22
C VAL A 160 2.54 -7.08 2.16
N CYS A 161 2.82 -6.68 0.92
CA CYS A 161 3.13 -7.59 -0.18
C CYS A 161 4.28 -7.04 -1.06
N PRO A 162 5.54 -7.42 -0.79
CA PRO A 162 6.71 -6.95 -1.53
C PRO A 162 6.80 -7.59 -2.93
N ALA A 163 6.18 -8.76 -3.13
CA ALA A 163 5.95 -9.36 -4.45
C ALA A 163 5.13 -8.46 -5.40
N ALA A 164 4.54 -7.37 -4.90
CA ALA A 164 4.11 -6.24 -5.71
C ALA A 164 5.29 -5.41 -6.30
N GLY A 165 6.52 -5.91 -6.29
CA GLY A 165 7.72 -5.27 -6.84
C GLY A 165 8.70 -6.17 -7.59
N GLU A 166 8.57 -7.51 -7.54
CA GLU A 166 9.55 -8.43 -8.14
C GLU A 166 9.44 -8.56 -9.68
N GLU A 167 10.56 -8.99 -10.28
CA GLU A 167 10.80 -9.16 -11.71
C GLU A 167 9.60 -9.77 -12.45
N GLY A 168 8.94 -8.93 -13.25
CA GLY A 168 7.82 -9.31 -14.12
C GLY A 168 6.44 -8.84 -13.69
N GLY A 169 6.25 -8.10 -12.57
CA GLY A 169 4.87 -7.81 -12.16
C GLY A 169 4.57 -6.79 -11.07
N GLY A 170 5.52 -5.96 -10.63
CA GLY A 170 5.24 -5.03 -9.53
C GLY A 170 4.14 -3.98 -9.81
N LEU A 171 3.33 -3.62 -8.81
CA LEU A 171 2.28 -2.60 -8.91
C LEU A 171 2.88 -1.24 -9.26
N ALA A 172 4.00 -0.89 -8.64
CA ALA A 172 4.71 0.36 -8.84
C ALA A 172 5.56 0.39 -10.14
N PRO A 173 5.83 1.58 -10.71
CA PRO A 173 6.80 1.72 -11.79
C PRO A 173 8.19 1.19 -11.39
N ARG A 174 8.88 0.50 -12.31
CA ARG A 174 10.21 -0.09 -12.05
C ARG A 174 11.22 0.93 -11.52
N ALA A 175 11.25 2.13 -12.09
CA ALA A 175 12.13 3.21 -11.63
C ALA A 175 11.87 3.64 -10.18
N LEU A 176 10.60 3.62 -9.73
CA LEU A 176 10.26 3.89 -8.33
C LEU A 176 10.80 2.78 -7.43
N TRP A 177 10.65 1.53 -7.86
CA TRP A 177 11.13 0.37 -7.11
C TRP A 177 12.65 0.35 -6.97
N GLU A 178 13.37 0.49 -8.08
CA GLU A 178 14.84 0.50 -8.11
C GLU A 178 15.41 1.68 -7.30
N GLY A 179 14.76 2.86 -7.33
CA GLY A 179 15.20 4.00 -6.54
C GLY A 179 14.90 3.89 -5.04
N LEU A 180 13.85 3.16 -4.64
CA LEU A 180 13.52 2.93 -3.22
C LEU A 180 14.30 1.75 -2.62
N PHE A 181 14.60 0.74 -3.43
CA PHE A 181 15.14 -0.55 -3.01
C PHE A 181 16.31 -0.99 -3.89
N ASP A 182 17.31 -0.12 -4.05
CA ASP A 182 18.61 -0.45 -4.63
C ASP A 182 19.22 -1.70 -3.95
N GLU A 183 19.97 -2.51 -4.70
CA GLU A 183 20.87 -3.57 -4.23
C GLU A 183 21.59 -3.23 -2.92
N ALA A 184 22.05 -1.99 -2.71
CA ALA A 184 22.69 -1.57 -1.46
C ALA A 184 21.74 -1.53 -0.24
N VAL A 185 20.45 -1.30 -0.47
CA VAL A 185 19.38 -1.35 0.54
C VAL A 185 18.92 -2.79 0.77
N LEU A 186 18.85 -3.58 -0.31
CA LEU A 186 18.44 -4.98 -0.29
C LEU A 186 19.48 -5.90 0.35
N ALA A 187 20.76 -5.74 -0.02
CA ALA A 187 21.90 -6.51 0.51
C ALA A 187 22.10 -6.32 2.02
N ARG A 188 21.74 -5.16 2.57
CA ARG A 188 21.81 -4.90 4.02
C ARG A 188 20.71 -5.58 4.84
N ALA A 189 19.67 -6.10 4.19
CA ALA A 189 18.49 -6.58 4.86
C ALA A 189 18.39 -8.12 4.86
N GLY A 190 19.02 -8.84 3.93
CA GLY A 190 19.06 -10.31 3.90
C GLY A 190 17.82 -10.92 3.24
N GLY A 191 17.96 -11.35 1.99
CA GLY A 191 16.86 -11.80 1.12
C GLY A 191 16.04 -10.63 0.54
N GLU A 192 15.77 -10.66 -0.76
CA GLU A 192 15.22 -9.52 -1.55
C GLU A 192 13.79 -9.13 -1.13
N GLU A 193 12.87 -10.09 -1.04
CA GLU A 193 11.46 -9.84 -0.68
C GLU A 193 11.32 -9.31 0.76
N ASP A 194 12.02 -9.93 1.71
CA ASP A 194 12.01 -9.49 3.10
C ASP A 194 12.74 -8.15 3.27
N ALA A 195 13.67 -7.82 2.36
CA ALA A 195 14.41 -6.57 2.41
C ALA A 195 13.56 -5.37 2.03
N ALA A 196 12.80 -5.46 0.95
CA ALA A 196 11.84 -4.42 0.56
C ALA A 196 10.79 -4.22 1.67
N ARG A 197 10.27 -5.31 2.26
CA ARG A 197 9.35 -5.26 3.40
C ARG A 197 9.93 -4.49 4.59
N ARG A 198 11.15 -4.83 5.00
CA ARG A 198 11.82 -4.18 6.15
C ARG A 198 12.17 -2.73 5.86
N ALA A 199 12.65 -2.42 4.66
CA ALA A 199 12.93 -1.05 4.24
C ALA A 199 11.65 -0.20 4.25
N ALA A 200 10.54 -0.70 3.70
CA ALA A 200 9.27 0.00 3.70
C ALA A 200 8.74 0.28 5.12
N ARG A 201 8.84 -0.70 6.03
CA ARG A 201 8.49 -0.51 7.45
C ARG A 201 9.33 0.58 8.10
N ARG A 202 10.66 0.57 7.89
CA ARG A 202 11.56 1.61 8.42
C ARG A 202 11.22 3.01 7.90
N TYR A 203 10.98 3.15 6.59
CA TYR A 203 10.56 4.43 6.01
C TYR A 203 9.23 4.91 6.58
N LYS A 204 8.27 3.99 6.79
CA LYS A 204 6.97 4.31 7.39
C LYS A 204 7.11 4.78 8.84
N ASP A 205 7.96 4.12 9.64
CA ASP A 205 8.22 4.50 11.03
C ASP A 205 8.86 5.89 11.10
N TRP A 206 9.79 6.21 10.20
CA TRP A 206 10.39 7.54 10.11
C TRP A 206 9.40 8.61 9.70
N LEU A 207 8.54 8.33 8.72
CA LEU A 207 7.43 9.22 8.40
C LEU A 207 6.61 9.46 9.67
N MET A 208 6.09 8.41 10.30
CA MET A 208 5.25 8.54 11.49
C MET A 208 5.91 9.38 12.60
N TYR A 209 7.20 9.15 12.87
CA TYR A 209 7.98 9.96 13.79
C TYR A 209 7.93 11.45 13.42
N TYR A 210 8.21 11.80 12.16
CA TYR A 210 8.18 13.19 11.71
C TYR A 210 6.78 13.78 11.65
N LYS A 211 5.72 12.99 11.41
CA LYS A 211 4.33 13.47 11.52
C LYS A 211 4.01 13.91 12.94
N VAL A 212 4.40 13.09 13.93
CA VAL A 212 4.16 13.37 15.36
C VAL A 212 5.05 14.51 15.85
N VAL A 213 6.34 14.49 15.54
CA VAL A 213 7.30 15.53 15.98
C VAL A 213 7.02 16.88 15.31
N ALA A 214 6.63 16.92 14.04
CA ALA A 214 6.25 18.18 13.39
C ALA A 214 4.88 18.70 13.87
N ALA A 215 4.04 17.84 14.47
CA ALA A 215 2.76 18.23 15.07
C ALA A 215 2.88 18.59 16.55
N ALA A 216 4.04 18.39 17.18
CA ALA A 216 4.31 18.90 18.51
C ALA A 216 4.54 20.41 18.40
N PRO A 217 3.64 21.27 18.92
CA PRO A 217 3.95 22.69 19.05
C PRO A 217 5.17 22.81 19.96
N ASP A 218 6.05 23.76 19.66
CA ASP A 218 7.27 24.02 20.41
C ASP A 218 6.98 24.11 21.92
N ALA A 219 7.13 23.00 22.63
CA ALA A 219 7.20 22.95 24.09
C ALA A 219 8.59 23.43 24.53
N ALA A 220 8.96 24.62 24.06
CA ALA A 220 10.18 25.34 24.39
C ALA A 220 10.02 26.84 24.04
N GLY A 221 8.85 27.41 24.30
CA GLY A 221 8.64 28.86 24.30
C GLY A 221 8.50 29.37 25.73
N GLY A 222 9.54 30.02 26.26
CA GLY A 222 9.43 30.87 27.45
C GLY A 222 10.28 30.49 28.66
N VAL A 223 11.59 30.32 28.49
CA VAL A 223 12.51 30.77 29.56
C VAL A 223 12.62 32.29 29.40
N GLU A 224 11.76 33.04 30.09
CA GLU A 224 12.03 34.45 30.35
C GLU A 224 12.87 34.55 31.63
N ASN A 225 14.09 35.06 31.44
CA ASN A 225 15.06 35.41 32.46
C ASN A 225 14.56 36.57 33.32
N GLY A 226 14.80 36.45 34.64
CA GLY A 226 15.39 37.46 35.52
C GLY A 226 14.90 38.92 35.48
N GLY A 227 14.32 39.33 36.61
CA GLY A 227 14.17 40.72 37.06
C GLY A 227 13.69 40.77 38.50
#